data_AF-A0A6N7INE2-F1
#
_entry.id   AF-A0A6N7INE2-F1
#
_cell.length_a   1.000
_cell.length_b   1.000
_cell.length_c   1.000
_cell.angle_alpha   90.00
_cell.angle_beta   90.00
_cell.angle_gamma   90.00
#
_symmetry.space_group_name_H-M   'P 1'
#
loop_
_entity.id
_entity.type
_entity.pdbx_description
1 polymer ?
#
loop_
_entity_poly.entity_id
_entity_poly.type
_entity_poly.pdbx_seq_one_letter_code
_entity_poly.pdbx_strand_id
1 'polypeptide(L)'
;MVDVSLFPVYNVVIVVRRGDWRMKRVAVLVVVLVTVLALLAGCGPAVVATVNGTQITRGQLDEQVDAAKKMLEQRGVDFSSKEGEQMLGMLRQQALEDLINQELLLQEAARQGLKPTPQKVAEEIKSLRSQYGLDDEGKFKQFLAANGLSEPRLNDLMEKNLAIRALQEKVLAGVKPATGEQARQYYDQHKDQYTEPVRWQVRHILITLPPGEDVQKSQVEAKAEALSILNRLKEGADFAALAREKSKDTGTKDKGGLFTFAPGEVVPEFEQAVKNLKPGEITPEPVKTTYGYHIIKLEKIIPENVQPFEQVEKEIINKLTEQAQQKKMQEYLDGLRQQAKIDNKLVTPTK
;
A
#
# COMPACT_ATOMS: atom_id res chain seq x y z
N MET A 1 24.98 28.37 -14.91
CA MET A 1 25.62 29.07 -16.04
C MET A 1 25.48 28.21 -17.27
N VAL A 2 24.56 28.54 -18.17
CA VAL A 2 24.84 28.95 -19.56
C VAL A 2 23.65 29.83 -19.93
N ASP A 3 23.95 31.09 -20.16
CA ASP A 3 23.06 32.16 -20.62
C ASP A 3 23.40 32.39 -22.08
N VAL A 4 22.40 32.40 -22.97
CA VAL A 4 22.47 33.09 -24.26
C VAL A 4 21.06 33.58 -24.63
N SER A 5 20.80 34.81 -24.23
CA SER A 5 19.84 35.74 -24.82
C SER A 5 20.14 36.01 -26.31
N LEU A 6 19.12 36.28 -27.14
CA LEU A 6 19.17 37.11 -28.38
C LEU A 6 17.75 37.34 -28.99
N PHE A 7 17.16 38.50 -28.65
CA PHE A 7 16.32 39.49 -29.37
C PHE A 7 15.63 39.20 -30.75
N PRO A 8 14.62 40.00 -31.23
CA PRO A 8 14.23 41.36 -30.81
C PRO A 8 12.72 41.69 -30.66
N VAL A 9 12.52 42.82 -30.01
CA VAL A 9 11.29 43.60 -29.80
C VAL A 9 11.05 44.51 -31.01
N TYR A 10 9.80 44.65 -31.46
CA TYR A 10 9.36 45.79 -32.27
C TYR A 10 8.21 46.51 -31.57
N ASN A 11 8.50 47.71 -31.06
CA ASN A 11 7.53 48.74 -30.74
C ASN A 11 7.20 49.49 -32.04
N VAL A 12 5.90 49.68 -32.32
CA VAL A 12 5.43 50.71 -33.24
C VAL A 12 4.41 51.57 -32.51
N VAL A 13 4.84 52.81 -32.24
CA VAL A 13 4.00 53.94 -31.84
C VAL A 13 3.49 54.59 -33.12
N ILE A 14 2.16 54.72 -33.28
CA ILE A 14 1.56 55.67 -34.23
C ILE A 14 0.60 56.55 -33.46
N VAL A 15 0.92 57.84 -33.45
CA VAL A 15 0.10 58.96 -32.99
C VAL A 15 -0.41 59.68 -34.24
N VAL A 16 -1.73 59.76 -34.48
CA VAL A 16 -2.34 60.90 -35.22
C VAL A 16 -3.83 61.14 -34.84
N ARG A 17 -4.03 62.30 -34.20
CA ARG A 17 -5.11 63.34 -34.26
C ARG A 17 -6.61 63.09 -33.99
N ARG A 18 -7.10 64.04 -33.18
CA ARG A 18 -8.47 64.50 -32.88
C ARG A 18 -9.33 64.86 -34.10
N GLY A 19 -10.65 64.68 -33.94
CA GLY A 19 -11.70 65.42 -34.64
C GLY A 19 -13.07 65.20 -33.98
N ASP A 20 -13.57 66.22 -33.28
CA ASP A 20 -14.93 66.30 -32.71
C ASP A 20 -15.98 66.47 -33.82
N TRP A 21 -17.14 65.80 -33.72
CA TRP A 21 -18.41 66.47 -34.06
C TRP A 21 -19.66 65.82 -33.44
N ARG A 22 -20.60 66.70 -33.08
CA ARG A 22 -21.82 66.46 -32.31
C ARG A 22 -23.03 66.21 -33.23
N MET A 23 -23.93 65.37 -32.73
CA MET A 23 -25.41 65.49 -32.75
C MET A 23 -26.26 65.16 -34.02
N LYS A 24 -27.27 64.31 -33.74
CA LYS A 24 -28.71 64.39 -34.06
C LYS A 24 -29.30 63.59 -35.25
N ARG A 25 -30.08 62.57 -34.84
CA ARG A 25 -31.52 62.29 -35.15
C ARG A 25 -31.92 61.39 -36.35
N VAL A 26 -32.48 60.23 -35.97
CA VAL A 26 -33.78 59.62 -36.36
C VAL A 26 -33.94 58.96 -37.75
N ALA A 27 -34.16 57.62 -37.75
CA ALA A 27 -35.20 56.83 -38.45
C ALA A 27 -34.80 55.33 -38.48
N VAL A 28 -35.31 54.43 -37.62
CA VAL A 28 -36.56 53.60 -37.72
C VAL A 28 -36.45 52.33 -38.62
N LEU A 29 -36.58 51.16 -37.96
CA LEU A 29 -37.06 49.80 -38.39
C LEU A 29 -36.19 49.02 -39.43
N VAL A 30 -35.64 47.82 -39.18
CA VAL A 30 -36.26 46.50 -38.90
C VAL A 30 -35.20 45.51 -38.34
N VAL A 31 -35.64 44.57 -37.49
CA VAL A 31 -34.94 43.59 -36.65
C VAL A 31 -34.39 42.37 -37.41
N VAL A 32 -33.12 41.97 -37.20
CA VAL A 32 -32.66 40.55 -37.20
C VAL A 32 -31.38 40.39 -36.35
N LEU A 33 -31.44 39.44 -35.39
CA LEU A 33 -30.36 38.80 -34.64
C LEU A 33 -29.01 38.67 -35.39
N VAL A 34 -27.94 39.25 -34.85
CA VAL A 34 -26.55 38.82 -35.12
C VAL A 34 -25.80 38.70 -33.79
N THR A 35 -25.96 37.51 -33.21
CA THR A 35 -24.96 36.73 -32.45
C THR A 35 -23.87 37.50 -31.69
N VAL A 36 -24.16 37.81 -30.42
CA VAL A 36 -23.17 37.67 -29.34
C VAL A 36 -22.89 36.17 -29.20
N LEU A 37 -21.84 35.68 -29.85
CA LEU A 37 -21.48 34.27 -29.81
C LEU A 37 -19.97 34.09 -29.87
N ALA A 38 -19.28 34.52 -28.79
CA ALA A 38 -17.90 34.10 -28.50
C ALA A 38 -17.43 34.38 -27.06
N LEU A 39 -18.30 34.39 -26.04
CA LEU A 39 -17.88 34.43 -24.62
C LEU A 39 -18.79 33.58 -23.71
N LEU A 40 -19.23 32.42 -24.20
CA LEU A 40 -19.56 31.30 -23.32
C LEU A 40 -18.35 30.37 -23.30
N ALA A 41 -17.26 30.81 -22.66
CA ALA A 41 -16.26 29.88 -22.15
C ALA A 41 -16.99 29.07 -21.08
N GLY A 42 -17.31 27.82 -21.44
CA GLY A 42 -18.23 26.98 -20.69
C GLY A 42 -17.78 26.76 -19.25
N CYS A 43 -18.70 27.00 -18.31
CA CYS A 43 -18.71 26.36 -17.00
C CYS A 43 -19.06 24.86 -17.14
N GLY A 44 -18.33 24.14 -18.00
CA GLY A 44 -18.33 22.69 -18.01
C GLY A 44 -17.36 22.19 -16.92
N PRO A 45 -17.66 21.09 -16.23
CA PRO A 45 -16.72 20.51 -15.28
C PRO A 45 -15.39 20.21 -16.00
N ALA A 46 -14.27 20.63 -15.40
CA ALA A 46 -12.95 20.44 -15.99
C ALA A 46 -12.70 18.95 -16.27
N VAL A 47 -12.44 18.58 -17.53
CA VAL A 47 -12.27 17.18 -17.96
C VAL A 47 -10.81 16.77 -17.80
N VAL A 48 -10.55 15.65 -17.12
CA VAL A 48 -9.20 15.11 -16.89
C VAL A 48 -8.90 13.88 -17.75
N ALA A 49 -9.92 13.17 -18.22
CA ALA A 49 -9.77 12.16 -19.27
C ALA A 49 -11.07 11.94 -20.04
N THR A 50 -11.01 11.27 -21.18
CA THR A 50 -12.21 10.72 -21.85
C THR A 50 -12.01 9.25 -22.20
N VAL A 51 -13.10 8.47 -22.15
CA VAL A 51 -13.15 7.04 -22.49
C VAL A 51 -14.30 6.82 -23.46
N ASN A 52 -14.00 6.55 -24.74
CA ASN A 52 -14.98 6.40 -25.82
C ASN A 52 -15.97 7.59 -25.92
N GLY A 53 -15.50 8.79 -25.58
CA GLY A 53 -16.29 10.03 -25.58
C GLY A 53 -16.99 10.34 -24.25
N THR A 54 -17.07 9.40 -23.30
CA THR A 54 -17.51 9.70 -21.92
C THR A 54 -16.43 10.49 -21.21
N GLN A 55 -16.81 11.58 -20.52
CA GLN A 55 -15.89 12.46 -19.82
C GLN A 55 -15.67 12.00 -18.38
N ILE A 56 -14.41 11.92 -17.96
CA ILE A 56 -14.01 11.82 -16.56
C ILE A 56 -13.62 13.23 -16.10
N THR A 57 -14.33 13.71 -15.09
CA THR A 57 -14.20 15.09 -14.59
C THR A 57 -13.19 15.19 -13.45
N ARG A 58 -12.62 16.38 -13.27
CA ARG A 58 -11.74 16.71 -12.15
C ARG A 58 -12.41 16.47 -10.80
N GLY A 59 -13.70 16.78 -10.68
CA GLY A 59 -14.45 16.51 -9.44
C GLY A 59 -14.48 15.03 -9.06
N GLN A 60 -14.65 14.13 -10.05
CA GLN A 60 -14.59 12.68 -9.78
C GLN A 60 -13.19 12.21 -9.37
N LEU A 61 -12.16 12.77 -10.01
CA LEU A 61 -10.78 12.48 -9.64
C LEU A 61 -10.46 12.96 -8.23
N ASP A 62 -10.78 14.20 -7.91
CA ASP A 62 -10.53 14.82 -6.61
C ASP A 62 -11.29 14.06 -5.50
N GLU A 63 -12.53 13.61 -5.74
CA GLU A 63 -13.30 12.78 -4.80
C GLU A 63 -12.57 11.48 -4.42
N GLN A 64 -12.04 10.76 -5.42
CA GLN A 64 -11.27 9.52 -5.16
C GLN A 64 -9.94 9.80 -4.46
N VAL A 65 -9.24 10.86 -4.86
CA VAL A 65 -7.95 11.23 -4.31
C VAL A 65 -8.09 11.68 -2.85
N ASP A 66 -9.10 12.48 -2.53
CA ASP A 66 -9.36 12.96 -1.18
C ASP A 66 -9.75 11.81 -0.25
N ALA A 67 -10.54 10.85 -0.73
CA ALA A 67 -10.87 9.65 0.03
C ALA A 67 -9.60 8.82 0.36
N ALA A 68 -8.74 8.58 -0.64
CA ALA A 68 -7.48 7.86 -0.45
C ALA A 68 -6.52 8.62 0.47
N LYS A 69 -6.40 9.94 0.29
CA LYS A 69 -5.57 10.82 1.11
C LYS A 69 -6.00 10.77 2.58
N LYS A 70 -7.30 10.95 2.87
CA LYS A 70 -7.84 10.91 4.23
C LYS A 70 -7.56 9.57 4.93
N MET A 71 -7.68 8.47 4.20
CA MET A 71 -7.36 7.13 4.73
C MET A 71 -5.87 6.98 5.09
N LEU A 72 -4.97 7.55 4.28
CA LEU A 72 -3.53 7.50 4.54
C LEU A 72 -3.10 8.47 5.66
N GLU A 73 -3.72 9.64 5.76
CA GLU A 73 -3.53 10.58 6.88
C GLU A 73 -3.92 9.92 8.22
N GLN A 74 -5.01 9.16 8.25
CA GLN A 74 -5.41 8.37 9.43
C GLN A 74 -4.39 7.30 9.83
N ARG A 75 -3.52 6.88 8.90
CA ARG A 75 -2.40 5.95 9.14
C ARG A 75 -1.08 6.68 9.42
N GLY A 76 -1.11 8.01 9.57
CA GLY A 76 0.04 8.84 9.94
C GLY A 76 0.87 9.35 8.76
N VAL A 77 0.37 9.26 7.51
CA VAL A 77 1.07 9.81 6.34
C VAL A 77 0.91 11.33 6.30
N ASP A 78 2.03 12.06 6.20
CA ASP A 78 2.06 13.51 6.07
C ASP A 78 2.21 13.95 4.60
N PHE A 79 1.13 14.51 4.05
CA PHE A 79 1.09 15.02 2.67
C PHE A 79 1.64 16.45 2.51
N SER A 80 2.08 17.12 3.59
CA SER A 80 2.67 18.47 3.53
C SER A 80 4.18 18.47 3.25
N SER A 81 4.82 17.31 3.38
CA SER A 81 6.23 17.09 3.01
C SER A 81 6.42 16.96 1.50
N LYS A 82 7.66 17.09 1.02
CA LYS A 82 7.99 16.87 -0.40
C LYS A 82 7.68 15.44 -0.84
N GLU A 83 7.95 14.47 0.03
CA GLU A 83 7.63 13.05 -0.17
C GLU A 83 6.11 12.85 -0.22
N GLY A 84 5.38 13.57 0.63
CA GLY A 84 3.93 13.63 0.65
C GLY A 84 3.34 14.17 -0.66
N GLU A 85 3.88 15.28 -1.17
CA GLU A 85 3.46 15.84 -2.47
C GLU A 85 3.70 14.87 -3.64
N GLN A 86 4.84 14.18 -3.64
CA GLN A 86 5.13 13.13 -4.63
C GLN A 86 4.14 11.97 -4.53
N MET A 87 3.85 11.51 -3.31
CA MET A 87 2.84 10.49 -3.06
C MET A 87 1.46 10.92 -3.58
N LEU A 88 1.07 12.18 -3.34
CA LEU A 88 -0.20 12.72 -3.82
C LEU A 88 -0.27 12.75 -5.35
N GLY A 89 0.84 13.05 -6.03
CA GLY A 89 0.95 12.93 -7.48
C GLY A 89 0.70 11.50 -7.98
N MET A 90 1.32 10.50 -7.33
CA MET A 90 1.10 9.09 -7.65
C MET A 90 -0.34 8.65 -7.38
N LEU A 91 -0.94 9.10 -6.27
CA LEU A 91 -2.34 8.82 -5.94
C LEU A 91 -3.30 9.39 -6.99
N ARG A 92 -3.07 10.63 -7.48
CA ARG A 92 -3.87 11.20 -8.57
C ARG A 92 -3.76 10.38 -9.84
N GLN A 93 -2.55 9.94 -10.20
CA GLN A 93 -2.36 9.11 -11.38
C GLN A 93 -3.11 7.78 -11.24
N GLN A 94 -2.96 7.11 -10.09
CA GLN A 94 -3.65 5.84 -9.82
C GLN A 94 -5.18 6.00 -9.84
N ALA A 95 -5.72 7.00 -9.15
CA ALA A 95 -7.15 7.27 -9.12
C ALA A 95 -7.73 7.57 -10.52
N LEU A 96 -6.97 8.25 -11.38
CA LEU A 96 -7.41 8.45 -12.76
C LEU A 96 -7.44 7.15 -13.55
N GLU A 97 -6.41 6.30 -13.42
CA GLU A 97 -6.41 4.99 -14.07
C GLU A 97 -7.56 4.11 -13.57
N ASP A 98 -7.88 4.15 -12.28
CA ASP A 98 -9.00 3.43 -11.68
C ASP A 98 -10.35 3.93 -12.23
N LEU A 99 -10.52 5.25 -12.37
CA LEU A 99 -11.70 5.85 -13.01
C LEU A 99 -11.84 5.44 -14.48
N ILE A 100 -10.73 5.41 -15.24
CA ILE A 100 -10.72 4.95 -16.63
C ILE A 100 -11.13 3.48 -16.70
N ASN A 101 -10.53 2.63 -15.87
CA ASN A 101 -10.83 1.20 -15.82
C ASN A 101 -12.28 0.93 -15.42
N GLN A 102 -12.78 1.66 -14.42
CA GLN A 102 -14.17 1.58 -14.00
C GLN A 102 -15.12 1.97 -15.13
N GLU A 103 -14.85 3.06 -15.85
CA GLU A 103 -15.66 3.50 -16.99
C GLU A 103 -15.67 2.46 -18.12
N LEU A 104 -14.52 1.85 -18.44
CA LEU A 104 -14.44 0.75 -19.42
C LEU A 104 -15.32 -0.44 -19.03
N LEU A 105 -15.24 -0.87 -17.77
CA LEU A 105 -16.03 -1.98 -17.26
C LEU A 105 -17.53 -1.65 -17.28
N LEU A 106 -17.92 -0.41 -16.97
CA LEU A 106 -19.32 0.03 -17.01
C LEU A 106 -19.87 0.07 -18.45
N GLN A 107 -19.09 0.59 -19.40
CA GLN A 107 -19.46 0.58 -20.82
C GLN A 107 -19.63 -0.85 -21.32
N GLU A 108 -18.73 -1.75 -20.94
CA GLU A 108 -18.78 -3.14 -21.33
C GLU A 108 -19.97 -3.88 -20.69
N ALA A 109 -20.24 -3.65 -19.40
CA ALA A 109 -21.41 -4.17 -18.73
C ALA A 109 -22.70 -3.70 -19.42
N ALA A 110 -22.78 -2.41 -19.78
CA ALA A 110 -23.92 -1.85 -20.51
C ALA A 110 -24.06 -2.46 -21.92
N ARG A 111 -22.95 -2.64 -22.65
CA ARG A 111 -22.91 -3.27 -23.98
C ARG A 111 -23.43 -4.71 -23.94
N GLN A 112 -23.15 -5.43 -22.86
CA GLN A 112 -23.61 -6.79 -22.64
C GLN A 112 -25.00 -6.89 -21.99
N GLY A 113 -25.68 -5.78 -21.74
CA GLY A 113 -27.02 -5.76 -21.13
C GLY A 113 -27.04 -6.15 -19.65
N LEU A 114 -25.92 -5.99 -18.94
CA LEU A 114 -25.73 -6.41 -17.53
C LEU A 114 -26.14 -5.32 -16.52
N LYS A 115 -27.09 -4.44 -16.89
CA LYS A 115 -27.59 -3.42 -15.96
C LYS A 115 -28.50 -4.06 -14.91
N PRO A 116 -28.31 -3.80 -13.61
CA PRO A 116 -29.18 -4.34 -12.57
C PRO A 116 -30.56 -3.68 -12.64
N THR A 117 -31.58 -4.38 -12.14
CA THR A 117 -32.92 -3.79 -12.01
C THR A 117 -32.96 -2.84 -10.80
N PRO A 118 -33.85 -1.82 -10.80
CA PRO A 118 -34.04 -0.97 -9.63
C PRO A 118 -34.40 -1.75 -8.36
N GLN A 119 -35.15 -2.85 -8.51
CA GLN A 119 -35.48 -3.76 -7.41
C GLN A 119 -34.23 -4.41 -6.82
N LYS A 120 -33.31 -4.89 -7.67
CA LYS A 120 -32.06 -5.51 -7.22
C LYS A 120 -31.16 -4.52 -6.47
N VAL A 121 -31.11 -3.26 -6.93
CA VAL A 121 -30.39 -2.17 -6.24
C VAL A 121 -30.98 -1.93 -4.85
N ALA A 122 -32.31 -1.83 -4.76
CA ALA A 122 -33.01 -1.61 -3.49
C ALA A 122 -32.81 -2.79 -2.51
N GLU A 123 -32.83 -4.03 -3.00
CA GLU A 123 -32.54 -5.24 -2.22
C GLU A 123 -31.11 -5.24 -1.67
N GLU A 124 -30.13 -4.88 -2.49
CA GLU A 124 -28.72 -4.84 -2.06
C GLU A 124 -28.49 -3.74 -1.01
N ILE A 125 -29.10 -2.55 -1.20
CA ILE A 125 -29.05 -1.48 -0.20
C ILE A 125 -29.73 -1.90 1.10
N LYS A 126 -30.86 -2.61 1.03
CA LYS A 126 -31.53 -3.15 2.22
C LYS A 126 -30.63 -4.16 2.94
N SER A 127 -30.02 -5.09 2.21
CA SER A 127 -29.07 -6.06 2.79
C SER A 127 -27.88 -5.36 3.45
N LEU A 128 -27.32 -4.34 2.79
CA LEU A 128 -26.25 -3.51 3.33
C LEU A 128 -26.70 -2.82 4.63
N ARG A 129 -27.89 -2.21 4.65
CA ARG A 129 -28.44 -1.58 5.86
C ARG A 129 -28.52 -2.56 7.02
N SER A 130 -29.10 -3.75 6.80
CA SER A 130 -29.25 -4.75 7.86
C SER A 130 -27.90 -5.27 8.37
N GLN A 131 -26.92 -5.49 7.48
CA GLN A 131 -25.58 -5.93 7.86
C GLN A 131 -24.89 -4.94 8.83
N TYR A 132 -25.12 -3.64 8.65
CA TYR A 132 -24.52 -2.59 9.47
C TYR A 132 -25.45 -2.05 10.56
N GLY A 133 -26.62 -2.66 10.78
CA GLY A 133 -27.58 -2.20 11.79
C GLY A 133 -28.20 -0.83 11.49
N LEU A 134 -28.30 -0.47 10.20
CA LEU A 134 -28.83 0.79 9.67
C LEU A 134 -30.26 0.61 9.12
N ASP A 135 -31.05 -0.31 9.70
CA ASP A 135 -32.44 -0.52 9.30
C ASP A 135 -33.32 0.69 9.63
N ASP A 136 -32.99 1.43 10.70
CA ASP A 136 -33.65 2.68 11.04
C ASP A 136 -33.31 3.79 10.04
N GLU A 137 -34.34 4.45 9.50
CA GLU A 137 -34.22 5.45 8.44
C GLU A 137 -33.48 6.71 8.91
N GLY A 138 -33.66 7.12 10.17
CA GLY A 138 -32.96 8.26 10.75
C GLY A 138 -31.46 7.99 10.88
N LYS A 139 -31.10 6.82 11.43
CA LYS A 139 -29.70 6.37 11.52
C LYS A 139 -29.05 6.23 10.16
N PHE A 140 -29.79 5.70 9.17
CA PHE A 140 -29.29 5.55 7.82
C PHE A 140 -28.95 6.91 7.18
N LYS A 141 -29.86 7.87 7.26
CA LYS A 141 -29.62 9.24 6.75
C LYS A 141 -28.47 9.93 7.46
N GLN A 142 -28.37 9.79 8.78
CA GLN A 142 -27.26 10.32 9.55
C GLN A 142 -25.93 9.68 9.13
N PHE A 143 -25.91 8.36 8.93
CA PHE A 143 -24.74 7.64 8.46
C PHE A 143 -24.30 8.13 7.08
N LEU A 144 -25.22 8.29 6.12
CA LEU A 144 -24.89 8.82 4.80
C LEU A 144 -24.32 10.24 4.89
N ALA A 145 -24.97 11.12 5.64
CA ALA A 145 -24.50 12.49 5.83
C ALA A 145 -23.11 12.56 6.47
N ALA A 146 -22.83 11.73 7.48
CA ALA A 146 -21.53 11.66 8.13
C ALA A 146 -20.40 11.18 7.20
N ASN A 147 -20.76 10.44 6.14
CA ASN A 147 -19.84 9.94 5.12
C ASN A 147 -19.88 10.77 3.82
N GLY A 148 -20.56 11.92 3.80
CA GLY A 148 -20.64 12.78 2.63
C GLY A 148 -21.45 12.19 1.46
N LEU A 149 -22.34 11.23 1.74
CA LEU A 149 -23.18 10.58 0.75
C LEU A 149 -24.62 11.08 0.80
N SER A 150 -25.27 11.13 -0.37
CA SER A 150 -26.72 11.26 -0.49
C SER A 150 -27.32 9.92 -0.91
N GLU A 151 -28.61 9.70 -0.63
CA GLU A 151 -29.30 8.48 -1.10
C GLU A 151 -29.26 8.31 -2.63
N PRO A 152 -29.49 9.36 -3.46
CA PRO A 152 -29.33 9.23 -4.91
C PRO A 152 -27.91 8.81 -5.32
N ARG A 153 -26.89 9.34 -4.64
CA ARG A 153 -25.50 8.98 -4.90
C ARG A 153 -25.21 7.53 -4.51
N LEU A 154 -25.73 7.06 -3.37
CA LEU A 154 -25.61 5.66 -2.99
C LEU A 154 -26.26 4.73 -4.01
N ASN A 155 -27.45 5.06 -4.51
CA ASN A 155 -28.13 4.27 -5.53
C ASN A 155 -27.31 4.18 -6.82
N ASP A 156 -26.75 5.31 -7.31
CA ASP A 156 -25.86 5.33 -8.48
C ASP A 156 -24.60 4.47 -8.28
N LEU A 157 -23.95 4.58 -7.11
CA LEU A 157 -22.79 3.77 -6.78
C LEU A 157 -23.12 2.27 -6.71
N MET A 158 -24.29 1.93 -6.14
CA MET A 158 -24.75 0.55 -6.04
C MET A 158 -25.09 -0.03 -7.41
N GLU A 159 -25.78 0.74 -8.27
CA GLU A 159 -26.06 0.34 -9.65
C GLU A 159 -24.77 0.02 -10.42
N LYS A 160 -23.78 0.91 -10.33
CA LYS A 160 -22.46 0.72 -10.95
C LYS A 160 -21.73 -0.50 -10.38
N ASN A 161 -21.74 -0.68 -9.06
CA ASN A 161 -21.10 -1.83 -8.41
C ASN A 161 -21.72 -3.15 -8.88
N LEU A 162 -23.05 -3.24 -8.91
CA LEU A 162 -23.76 -4.44 -9.34
C LEU A 162 -23.55 -4.73 -10.83
N ALA A 163 -23.50 -3.72 -11.69
CA ALA A 163 -23.20 -3.91 -13.11
C ALA A 163 -21.78 -4.46 -13.33
N ILE A 164 -20.79 -3.90 -12.63
CA ILE A 164 -19.40 -4.40 -12.70
C ILE A 164 -19.31 -5.81 -12.11
N ARG A 165 -19.98 -6.09 -10.99
CA ARG A 165 -20.01 -7.43 -10.39
C ARG A 165 -20.59 -8.47 -11.34
N ALA A 166 -21.72 -8.17 -11.98
CA ALA A 166 -22.33 -9.06 -12.97
C ALA A 166 -21.40 -9.32 -14.17
N LEU A 167 -20.66 -8.29 -14.62
CA LEU A 167 -19.63 -8.45 -15.65
C LEU A 167 -18.49 -9.33 -15.17
N GLN A 168 -17.98 -9.10 -13.95
CA GLN A 168 -16.91 -9.90 -13.36
C GLN A 168 -17.31 -11.36 -13.22
N GLU A 169 -18.49 -11.64 -12.67
CA GLU A 169 -19.05 -13.00 -12.56
C GLU A 169 -19.10 -13.68 -13.93
N LYS A 170 -19.57 -12.97 -14.96
CA LYS A 170 -19.64 -13.49 -16.33
C LYS A 170 -18.26 -13.77 -16.95
N VAL A 171 -17.30 -12.87 -16.75
CA VAL A 171 -15.92 -13.03 -17.24
C VAL A 171 -15.22 -14.20 -16.54
N LEU A 172 -15.50 -14.38 -15.25
CA LEU A 172 -14.87 -15.40 -14.41
C LEU A 172 -15.59 -16.75 -14.40
N ALA A 173 -16.81 -16.85 -14.96
CA ALA A 173 -17.59 -18.09 -15.00
C ALA A 173 -16.85 -19.30 -15.63
N GLY A 174 -15.86 -19.05 -16.49
CA GLY A 174 -15.02 -20.08 -17.10
C GLY A 174 -13.75 -20.44 -16.31
N VAL A 175 -13.41 -19.70 -15.24
CA VAL A 175 -12.22 -19.95 -14.43
C VAL A 175 -12.54 -21.05 -13.43
N LYS A 176 -12.04 -22.25 -13.70
CA LYS A 176 -12.18 -23.39 -12.79
C LYS A 176 -11.28 -23.18 -11.56
N PRO A 177 -11.71 -23.65 -10.37
CA PRO A 177 -10.82 -23.75 -9.23
C PRO A 177 -9.56 -24.55 -9.56
N ALA A 178 -8.44 -24.17 -8.94
CA ALA A 178 -7.20 -24.93 -9.04
C ALA A 178 -7.41 -26.36 -8.52
N THR A 179 -6.71 -27.31 -9.14
CA THR A 179 -6.76 -28.72 -8.78
C THR A 179 -5.81 -29.04 -7.63
N GLY A 180 -6.06 -30.15 -6.91
CA GLY A 180 -5.13 -30.66 -5.90
C GLY A 180 -3.73 -30.94 -6.46
N GLU A 181 -3.62 -31.34 -7.73
CA GLU A 181 -2.34 -31.54 -8.41
C GLU A 181 -1.58 -30.21 -8.58
N GLN A 182 -2.25 -29.15 -9.04
CA GLN A 182 -1.65 -27.82 -9.13
C GLN A 182 -1.26 -27.28 -7.75
N ALA A 183 -2.08 -27.52 -6.74
CA ALA A 183 -1.78 -27.13 -5.37
C ALA A 183 -0.55 -27.89 -4.83
N ARG A 184 -0.45 -29.19 -5.11
CA ARG A 184 0.69 -30.01 -4.73
C ARG A 184 1.98 -29.54 -5.41
N GLN A 185 1.92 -29.29 -6.72
CA GLN A 185 3.06 -28.74 -7.46
C GLN A 185 3.52 -27.39 -6.89
N TYR A 186 2.56 -26.51 -6.57
CA TYR A 186 2.85 -25.22 -5.95
C TYR A 186 3.53 -25.39 -4.59
N TYR A 187 2.97 -26.24 -3.73
CA TYR A 187 3.52 -26.56 -2.41
C TYR A 187 4.96 -27.08 -2.50
N ASP A 188 5.22 -28.01 -3.42
CA ASP A 188 6.54 -28.62 -3.59
C ASP A 188 7.58 -27.60 -4.11
N GLN A 189 7.16 -26.63 -4.93
CA GLN A 189 8.03 -25.55 -5.44
C GLN A 189 8.24 -24.40 -4.45
N HIS A 190 7.34 -24.22 -3.48
CA HIS A 190 7.33 -23.10 -2.52
C HIS A 190 7.33 -23.61 -1.08
N LYS A 191 8.01 -24.72 -0.84
CA LYS A 191 8.00 -25.42 0.46
C LYS A 191 8.53 -24.53 1.58
N ASP A 192 9.42 -23.60 1.26
CA ASP A 192 9.92 -22.56 2.15
C ASP A 192 8.80 -21.68 2.73
N GLN A 193 7.76 -21.37 1.95
CA GLN A 193 6.60 -20.59 2.42
C GLN A 193 5.76 -21.34 3.46
N TYR A 194 5.90 -22.67 3.49
CA TYR A 194 5.17 -23.57 4.40
C TYR A 194 6.10 -24.17 5.47
N THR A 195 7.32 -23.67 5.59
CA THR A 195 8.31 -24.15 6.53
C THR A 195 8.58 -23.09 7.58
N GLU A 196 8.23 -23.39 8.83
CA GLU A 196 8.74 -22.63 9.96
C GLU A 196 10.19 -23.06 10.20
N PRO A 197 11.16 -22.15 10.08
CA PRO A 197 12.56 -22.52 10.23
C PRO A 197 12.85 -22.97 11.66
N VAL A 198 13.88 -23.78 11.83
CA VAL A 198 14.46 -24.08 13.14
C VAL A 198 14.72 -22.78 13.91
N ARG A 199 14.47 -22.77 15.22
CA ARG A 199 14.81 -21.66 16.10
C ARG A 199 15.56 -22.16 17.32
N TRP A 200 16.46 -21.32 17.83
CA TRP A 200 17.17 -21.58 19.08
C TRP A 200 16.69 -20.61 20.14
N GLN A 201 16.26 -21.14 21.28
CA GLN A 201 16.02 -20.35 22.47
C GLN A 201 17.25 -20.41 23.35
N VAL A 202 17.80 -19.25 23.67
CA VAL A 202 19.05 -19.13 24.43
C VAL A 202 18.90 -18.13 25.56
N ARG A 203 19.78 -18.24 26.54
CA ARG A 203 20.15 -17.12 27.40
C ARG A 203 21.54 -16.65 27.04
N HIS A 204 21.77 -15.35 27.04
CA HIS A 204 23.12 -14.82 26.90
C HIS A 204 23.45 -13.71 27.89
N ILE A 205 24.75 -13.55 28.13
CA ILE A 205 25.35 -12.42 28.83
C ILE A 205 26.34 -11.78 27.87
N LEU A 206 26.14 -10.50 27.57
CA LEU A 206 27.06 -9.73 26.74
C LEU A 206 27.94 -8.84 27.63
N ILE A 207 29.25 -8.95 27.47
CA ILE A 207 30.22 -7.99 27.98
C ILE A 207 30.75 -7.21 26.78
N THR A 208 30.34 -5.94 26.68
CA THR A 208 30.76 -5.05 25.60
C THR A 208 32.24 -4.73 25.69
N LEU A 209 32.88 -4.48 24.54
CA LEU A 209 34.19 -3.85 24.52
C LEU A 209 34.01 -2.37 24.90
N PRO A 210 34.60 -1.89 26.01
CA PRO A 210 34.52 -0.48 26.35
C PRO A 210 35.21 0.36 25.25
N PRO A 211 34.66 1.53 24.89
CA PRO A 211 35.34 2.44 23.99
C PRO A 211 36.61 2.98 24.66
N GLY A 212 37.74 3.00 23.95
CA GLY A 212 39.02 3.50 24.48
C GLY A 212 40.12 3.52 23.43
N GLU A 213 41.19 4.28 23.70
CA GLU A 213 42.36 4.42 22.82
C GLU A 213 43.18 3.12 22.72
N ASP A 214 43.16 2.28 23.77
CA ASP A 214 43.83 0.99 23.81
C ASP A 214 42.84 -0.17 23.69
N VAL A 215 42.50 -0.47 22.43
CA VAL A 215 41.60 -1.57 22.04
C VAL A 215 42.07 -2.92 22.60
N GLN A 216 43.38 -3.12 22.75
CA GLN A 216 43.94 -4.39 23.22
C GLN A 216 43.72 -4.58 24.72
N LYS A 217 43.95 -3.53 25.52
CA LYS A 217 43.65 -3.55 26.96
C LYS A 217 42.15 -3.76 27.23
N SER A 218 41.29 -3.03 26.52
CA SER A 218 39.83 -3.17 26.63
C SER A 218 39.34 -4.58 26.29
N GLN A 219 39.98 -5.24 25.32
CA GLN A 219 39.66 -6.63 24.97
C GLN A 219 40.07 -7.62 26.06
N VAL A 220 41.24 -7.44 26.68
CA VAL A 220 41.72 -8.31 27.78
C VAL A 220 40.79 -8.20 28.99
N GLU A 221 40.40 -6.98 29.37
CA GLU A 221 39.51 -6.73 30.49
C GLU A 221 38.12 -7.35 30.28
N ALA A 222 37.51 -7.12 29.11
CA ALA A 222 36.21 -7.70 28.77
C ALA A 222 36.25 -9.25 28.72
N LYS A 223 37.35 -9.83 28.21
CA LYS A 223 37.52 -11.30 28.21
C LYS A 223 37.66 -11.83 29.63
N ALA A 224 38.42 -11.15 30.50
CA ALA A 224 38.61 -11.55 31.89
C ALA A 224 37.29 -11.51 32.68
N GLU A 225 36.48 -10.46 32.48
CA GLU A 225 35.14 -10.37 33.08
C GLU A 225 34.23 -11.51 32.59
N ALA A 226 34.20 -11.77 31.28
CA ALA A 226 33.41 -12.87 30.73
C ALA A 226 33.85 -14.24 31.27
N LEU A 227 35.16 -14.48 31.42
CA LEU A 227 35.70 -15.70 32.03
C LEU A 227 35.29 -15.83 33.51
N SER A 228 35.32 -14.73 34.27
CA SER A 228 34.87 -14.72 35.67
C SER A 228 33.40 -15.12 35.80
N ILE A 229 32.53 -14.54 34.97
CA ILE A 229 31.10 -14.88 34.94
C ILE A 229 30.89 -16.33 34.54
N LEU A 230 31.61 -16.81 33.53
CA LEU A 230 31.53 -18.21 33.08
C LEU A 230 31.94 -19.19 34.20
N ASN A 231 32.95 -18.87 35.00
CA ASN A 231 33.35 -19.70 36.14
C ASN A 231 32.27 -19.76 37.22
N ARG A 232 31.64 -18.61 37.55
CA ARG A 232 30.50 -18.57 38.49
C ARG A 232 29.33 -19.42 38.01
N LEU A 233 29.05 -19.41 36.70
CA LEU A 233 28.03 -20.26 36.09
C LEU A 233 28.36 -21.75 36.21
N LYS A 234 29.63 -22.13 36.01
CA LYS A 234 30.11 -23.52 36.20
C LYS A 234 30.00 -23.97 37.66
N GLU A 235 30.11 -23.05 38.62
CA GLU A 235 29.92 -23.29 40.05
C GLU A 235 28.44 -23.34 40.48
N GLY A 236 27.49 -23.16 39.54
CA GLY A 236 26.06 -23.29 39.80
C GLY A 236 25.33 -21.97 40.09
N ALA A 237 25.93 -20.82 39.81
CA ALA A 237 25.23 -19.53 39.90
C ALA A 237 24.05 -19.46 38.91
N ASP A 238 22.98 -18.76 39.29
CA ASP A 238 21.80 -18.56 38.42
C ASP A 238 22.15 -17.67 37.21
N PHE A 239 21.94 -18.21 36.00
CA PHE A 239 22.25 -17.51 34.76
C PHE A 239 21.43 -16.23 34.59
N ALA A 240 20.14 -16.29 34.91
CA ALA A 240 19.24 -15.17 34.70
C ALA A 240 19.56 -14.00 35.66
N ALA A 241 19.99 -14.28 36.88
CA ALA A 241 20.47 -13.30 37.85
C ALA A 241 21.75 -12.63 37.36
N LEU A 242 22.74 -13.42 36.92
CA LEU A 242 23.99 -12.89 36.36
C LEU A 242 23.76 -12.07 35.09
N ALA A 243 22.82 -12.48 34.24
CA ALA A 243 22.46 -11.71 33.06
C ALA A 243 21.87 -10.34 33.43
N ARG A 244 20.97 -10.28 34.41
CA ARG A 244 20.42 -9.00 34.90
C ARG A 244 21.48 -8.09 35.52
N GLU A 245 22.40 -8.69 36.27
CA GLU A 245 23.43 -7.96 37.01
C GLU A 245 24.57 -7.47 36.10
N LYS A 246 25.03 -8.33 35.18
CA LYS A 246 26.30 -8.11 34.45
C LYS A 246 26.13 -7.83 32.97
N SER A 247 25.06 -8.30 32.33
CA SER A 247 24.91 -8.15 30.88
C SER A 247 24.78 -6.67 30.48
N LYS A 248 25.49 -6.31 29.43
CA LYS A 248 25.42 -5.01 28.75
C LYS A 248 24.42 -5.01 27.60
N ASP A 249 23.82 -6.16 27.29
CA ASP A 249 22.72 -6.21 26.33
C ASP A 249 21.42 -5.67 26.95
N THR A 250 21.02 -4.47 26.57
CA THR A 250 19.79 -3.83 27.06
C THR A 250 18.51 -4.49 26.55
N GLY A 251 18.58 -5.29 25.47
CA GLY A 251 17.40 -5.93 24.88
C GLY A 251 16.90 -7.14 25.69
N THR A 252 17.82 -7.91 26.29
CA THR A 252 17.48 -9.16 26.97
C THR A 252 17.90 -9.23 28.44
N LYS A 253 18.76 -8.34 28.94
CA LYS A 253 19.27 -8.41 30.33
C LYS A 253 18.15 -8.53 31.37
N ASP A 254 17.08 -7.74 31.26
CA ASP A 254 15.99 -7.70 32.25
C ASP A 254 15.15 -9.00 32.22
N LYS A 255 15.15 -9.68 31.07
CA LYS A 255 14.56 -11.01 30.85
C LYS A 255 15.52 -12.15 31.23
N GLY A 256 16.64 -11.84 31.88
CA GLY A 256 17.67 -12.81 32.25
C GLY A 256 18.41 -13.37 31.04
N GLY A 257 18.64 -12.53 30.03
CA GLY A 257 19.35 -12.89 28.80
C GLY A 257 18.51 -13.69 27.79
N LEU A 258 17.23 -13.95 28.07
CA LEU A 258 16.41 -14.90 27.31
C LEU A 258 15.89 -14.27 26.01
N PHE A 259 16.18 -14.94 24.89
CA PHE A 259 15.54 -14.67 23.61
C PHE A 259 15.50 -15.92 22.72
N THR A 260 14.73 -15.84 21.64
CA THR A 260 14.63 -16.88 20.61
C THR A 260 14.98 -16.26 19.28
N PHE A 261 15.77 -16.95 18.46
CA PHE A 261 16.16 -16.47 17.14
C PHE A 261 16.13 -17.57 16.08
N ALA A 262 15.92 -17.16 14.82
CA ALA A 262 16.01 -17.97 13.61
C ALA A 262 17.38 -17.79 12.93
N PRO A 263 17.78 -18.67 11.99
CA PRO A 263 19.03 -18.53 11.24
C PRO A 263 19.21 -17.13 10.63
N GLY A 264 20.38 -16.54 10.81
CA GLY A 264 20.72 -15.24 10.23
C GLY A 264 20.20 -14.01 11.01
N GLU A 265 19.44 -14.20 12.10
CA GLU A 265 19.00 -13.08 12.96
C GLU A 265 20.07 -12.60 13.94
N VAL A 266 21.14 -13.38 14.14
CA VAL A 266 22.29 -13.04 15.00
C VAL A 266 23.60 -13.12 14.22
N VAL A 267 24.67 -12.56 14.80
CA VAL A 267 26.00 -12.61 14.17
C VAL A 267 26.51 -14.06 14.02
N PRO A 268 27.25 -14.38 12.94
CA PRO A 268 27.63 -15.75 12.61
C PRO A 268 28.38 -16.49 13.73
N GLU A 269 29.24 -15.82 14.48
CA GLU A 269 30.02 -16.42 15.56
C GLU A 269 29.13 -16.84 16.74
N PHE A 270 28.08 -16.06 17.03
CA PHE A 270 27.09 -16.40 18.05
C PHE A 270 26.27 -17.61 17.61
N GLU A 271 25.76 -17.60 16.37
CA GLU A 271 24.98 -18.72 15.83
C GLU A 271 25.81 -20.02 15.80
N GLN A 272 27.06 -19.95 15.35
CA GLN A 272 27.96 -21.09 15.29
C GLN A 272 28.25 -21.68 16.67
N ALA A 273 28.41 -20.82 17.69
CA ALA A 273 28.57 -21.27 19.06
C ALA A 273 27.31 -22.01 19.56
N VAL A 274 26.11 -21.47 19.28
CA VAL A 274 24.84 -22.11 19.67
C VAL A 274 24.64 -23.47 18.99
N LYS A 275 24.99 -23.59 17.70
CA LYS A 275 24.90 -24.86 16.95
C LYS A 275 25.78 -25.98 17.52
N ASN A 276 26.83 -25.64 18.25
CA ASN A 276 27.74 -26.59 18.89
C ASN A 276 27.27 -27.02 20.30
N LEU A 277 26.19 -26.43 20.83
CA LEU A 277 25.65 -26.75 22.16
C LEU A 277 24.49 -27.73 22.08
N LYS A 278 24.29 -28.49 23.16
CA LYS A 278 23.05 -29.21 23.45
C LYS A 278 22.16 -28.40 24.40
N PRO A 279 20.83 -28.62 24.40
CA PRO A 279 19.95 -28.00 25.39
C PRO A 279 20.45 -28.21 26.82
N GLY A 280 20.54 -27.12 27.58
CA GLY A 280 21.11 -27.05 28.93
C GLY A 280 22.59 -26.65 28.98
N GLU A 281 23.35 -26.79 27.90
CA GLU A 281 24.78 -26.49 27.88
C GLU A 281 25.08 -24.99 27.78
N ILE A 282 26.24 -24.61 28.33
CA ILE A 282 26.81 -23.27 28.26
C ILE A 282 28.07 -23.33 27.39
N THR A 283 28.33 -22.27 26.62
CA THR A 283 29.58 -22.12 25.85
C THR A 283 30.81 -22.39 26.73
N PRO A 284 31.74 -23.27 26.31
CA PRO A 284 32.88 -23.67 27.13
C PRO A 284 33.87 -22.52 27.37
N GLU A 285 33.90 -21.56 26.44
CA GLU A 285 34.66 -20.31 26.48
C GLU A 285 33.79 -19.12 26.04
N PRO A 286 34.11 -17.88 26.45
CA PRO A 286 33.43 -16.69 25.95
C PRO A 286 33.56 -16.54 24.43
N VAL A 287 32.43 -16.35 23.75
CA VAL A 287 32.33 -16.20 22.30
C VAL A 287 32.60 -14.74 21.93
N LYS A 288 33.67 -14.48 21.19
CA LYS A 288 34.00 -13.13 20.71
C LYS A 288 33.16 -12.80 19.47
N THR A 289 32.52 -11.63 19.48
CA THR A 289 31.85 -11.02 18.32
C THR A 289 32.24 -9.55 18.20
N THR A 290 31.71 -8.85 17.21
CA THR A 290 31.88 -7.39 17.06
C THR A 290 31.31 -6.59 18.24
N TYR A 291 30.33 -7.14 18.96
CA TYR A 291 29.72 -6.52 20.13
C TYR A 291 30.50 -6.74 21.44
N GLY A 292 31.45 -7.67 21.45
CA GLY A 292 32.24 -8.05 22.62
C GLY A 292 32.18 -9.54 22.91
N TYR A 293 32.19 -9.91 24.19
CA TYR A 293 32.23 -11.30 24.62
C TYR A 293 30.85 -11.77 25.10
N HIS A 294 30.40 -12.88 24.53
CA HIS A 294 29.13 -13.51 24.86
C HIS A 294 29.36 -14.79 25.65
N ILE A 295 28.57 -14.99 26.68
CA ILE A 295 28.40 -16.28 27.34
C ILE A 295 27.00 -16.74 26.99
N ILE A 296 26.86 -17.92 26.41
CA ILE A 296 25.59 -18.36 25.84
C ILE A 296 25.22 -19.69 26.45
N LYS A 297 23.96 -19.82 26.87
CA LYS A 297 23.33 -21.08 27.28
C LYS A 297 22.24 -21.42 26.29
N LEU A 298 22.28 -22.62 25.72
CA LEU A 298 21.17 -23.12 24.90
C LEU A 298 20.07 -23.64 25.82
N GLU A 299 18.88 -23.06 25.80
CA GLU A 299 17.74 -23.55 26.59
C GLU A 299 17.01 -24.68 25.87
N LYS A 300 16.66 -24.46 24.60
CA LYS A 300 16.03 -25.48 23.75
C LYS A 300 16.19 -25.19 22.26
N ILE A 301 16.09 -26.25 21.46
CA ILE A 301 15.96 -26.19 20.02
C ILE A 301 14.48 -26.35 19.69
N ILE A 302 13.93 -25.39 18.97
CA ILE A 302 12.59 -25.46 18.38
C ILE A 302 12.80 -25.99 16.96
N PRO A 303 12.41 -27.24 16.66
CA PRO A 303 12.72 -27.85 15.38
C PRO A 303 12.04 -27.10 14.24
N GLU A 304 12.63 -27.24 13.05
CA GLU A 304 11.94 -26.87 11.81
C GLU A 304 10.60 -27.62 11.73
N ASN A 305 9.56 -26.90 11.32
CA ASN A 305 8.22 -27.45 11.20
C ASN A 305 7.69 -27.12 9.80
N VAL A 306 7.61 -28.16 8.97
CA VAL A 306 7.01 -28.06 7.64
C VAL A 306 5.53 -28.37 7.78
N GLN A 307 4.68 -27.40 7.47
CA GLN A 307 3.22 -27.57 7.47
C GLN A 307 2.84 -28.65 6.45
N PRO A 308 2.22 -29.77 6.85
CA PRO A 308 1.82 -30.81 5.92
C PRO A 308 0.91 -30.28 4.81
N PHE A 309 1.07 -30.81 3.60
CA PHE A 309 0.30 -30.39 2.43
C PHE A 309 -1.22 -30.44 2.72
N GLU A 310 -1.68 -31.46 3.42
CA GLU A 310 -3.08 -31.68 3.78
C GLU A 310 -3.68 -30.54 4.62
N GLN A 311 -2.84 -29.82 5.38
CA GLN A 311 -3.28 -28.67 6.19
C GLN A 311 -3.42 -27.40 5.37
N VAL A 312 -2.64 -27.27 4.29
CA VAL A 312 -2.53 -26.04 3.49
C VAL A 312 -3.14 -26.17 2.09
N GLU A 313 -3.54 -27.37 1.66
CA GLU A 313 -4.06 -27.65 0.33
C GLU A 313 -5.20 -26.69 -0.05
N LYS A 314 -6.18 -26.52 0.84
CA LYS A 314 -7.33 -25.63 0.58
C LYS A 314 -6.90 -24.16 0.42
N GLU A 315 -5.96 -23.71 1.23
CA GLU A 315 -5.42 -22.34 1.13
C GLU A 315 -4.71 -22.15 -0.21
N ILE A 316 -3.89 -23.11 -0.62
CA ILE A 316 -3.18 -23.09 -1.90
C ILE A 316 -4.16 -23.10 -3.07
N ILE A 317 -5.18 -23.97 -3.04
CA ILE A 317 -6.22 -24.01 -4.07
C ILE A 317 -6.91 -22.65 -4.20
N ASN A 318 -7.29 -22.02 -3.07
CA ASN A 318 -7.89 -20.70 -3.09
C ASN A 318 -6.94 -19.65 -3.67
N LYS A 319 -5.69 -19.61 -3.21
CA LYS A 319 -4.65 -18.70 -3.70
C LYS A 319 -4.46 -18.82 -5.22
N LEU A 320 -4.29 -20.03 -5.72
CA LEU A 320 -4.11 -20.28 -7.16
C LEU A 320 -5.36 -19.93 -7.98
N THR A 321 -6.55 -20.19 -7.42
CA THR A 321 -7.82 -19.82 -8.05
C THR A 321 -7.97 -18.31 -8.13
N GLU A 322 -7.70 -17.58 -7.05
CA GLU A 322 -7.72 -16.13 -7.00
C GLU A 322 -6.70 -15.51 -7.96
N GLN A 323 -5.49 -16.06 -8.03
CA GLN A 323 -4.48 -15.63 -9.01
C GLN A 323 -4.95 -15.84 -10.45
N ALA A 324 -5.58 -16.98 -10.76
CA ALA A 324 -6.13 -17.23 -12.08
C ALA A 324 -7.28 -16.27 -12.41
N GLN A 325 -8.16 -15.97 -11.45
CA GLN A 325 -9.24 -15.01 -11.61
C GLN A 325 -8.71 -13.57 -11.82
N GLN A 326 -7.75 -13.14 -11.02
CA GLN A 326 -7.10 -11.83 -11.15
C GLN A 326 -6.43 -11.69 -12.52
N LYS A 327 -5.66 -12.70 -12.95
CA LYS A 327 -5.03 -12.73 -14.28
C LYS A 327 -6.08 -12.64 -15.39
N LYS A 328 -7.18 -13.41 -15.29
CA LYS A 328 -8.25 -13.38 -16.28
C LYS A 328 -8.93 -12.01 -16.36
N MET A 329 -9.16 -11.36 -15.22
CA MET A 329 -9.74 -10.02 -15.17
C MET A 329 -8.80 -8.97 -15.75
N GLN A 330 -7.50 -9.07 -15.45
CA GLN A 330 -6.49 -8.17 -16.00
C GLN A 330 -6.41 -8.28 -17.53
N GLU A 331 -6.30 -9.51 -18.06
CA GLU A 331 -6.31 -9.75 -19.51
C GLU A 331 -7.57 -9.21 -20.19
N TYR A 332 -8.72 -9.34 -19.52
CA TYR A 332 -9.98 -8.82 -20.01
C TYR A 332 -9.97 -7.28 -20.08
N LEU A 333 -9.55 -6.62 -19.01
CA LEU A 333 -9.43 -5.17 -18.93
C LEU A 333 -8.41 -4.62 -19.92
N ASP A 334 -7.27 -5.28 -20.09
CA ASP A 334 -6.26 -4.92 -21.10
C ASP A 334 -6.85 -4.97 -22.51
N GLY A 335 -7.66 -5.99 -22.80
CA GLY A 335 -8.41 -6.09 -24.05
C GLY A 335 -9.39 -4.94 -24.26
N LEU A 336 -10.11 -4.52 -23.21
CA LEU A 336 -10.99 -3.34 -23.28
C LEU A 336 -10.21 -2.06 -23.53
N ARG A 337 -9.07 -1.87 -22.85
CA ARG A 337 -8.20 -0.70 -23.02
C ARG A 337 -7.66 -0.61 -24.45
N GLN A 338 -7.25 -1.73 -25.04
CA GLN A 338 -6.75 -1.76 -26.43
C GLN A 338 -7.81 -1.37 -27.47
N GLN A 339 -9.08 -1.63 -27.19
CA GLN A 339 -10.19 -1.32 -28.10
C GLN A 339 -10.79 0.07 -27.88
N ALA A 340 -10.48 0.69 -26.74
CA ALA A 340 -11.06 1.97 -26.35
C ALA A 340 -10.27 3.17 -26.87
N LYS A 341 -11.00 4.27 -27.13
CA LYS A 341 -10.40 5.59 -27.35
C LYS A 341 -10.26 6.29 -26.00
N ILE A 342 -9.04 6.30 -25.46
CA ILE A 342 -8.71 6.93 -24.18
C ILE A 342 -7.86 8.18 -24.44
N ASP A 343 -8.33 9.33 -23.96
CA ASP A 343 -7.59 10.60 -24.00
C ASP A 343 -7.34 11.07 -22.56
N ASN A 344 -6.11 10.92 -22.08
CA ASN A 344 -5.69 11.34 -20.73
C ASN A 344 -5.13 12.76 -20.78
N LYS A 345 -5.78 13.69 -20.08
CA LYS A 345 -5.45 15.12 -20.02
C LYS A 345 -4.79 15.53 -18.71
N LEU A 346 -4.47 14.57 -17.84
CA LEU A 346 -3.82 14.84 -16.58
C LEU A 346 -2.36 15.22 -16.83
N VAL A 347 -2.06 16.50 -16.69
CA VAL A 347 -0.69 17.01 -16.77
C VAL A 347 0.09 16.47 -15.56
N THR A 348 1.04 15.59 -15.80
CA THR A 348 1.99 15.16 -14.77
C THR A 348 2.94 16.32 -14.49
N PRO A 349 3.16 16.72 -13.22
CA PRO A 349 4.20 17.69 -12.91
C PRO A 349 5.54 17.16 -13.44
N THR A 350 6.17 17.89 -14.35
CA THR A 350 7.54 17.59 -14.80
C THR A 350 8.47 17.56 -13.59
N LYS A 351 9.28 16.49 -13.51
CA LYS A 351 10.25 16.22 -12.44
C LYS A 351 11.16 17.38 -12.10
#